data_AF-A0A2K3J8Z3-F1
#
_entry.id   AF-A0A2K3J8Z3-F1
#
_cell.length_a   1.000
_cell.length_b   1.000
_cell.length_c   1.000
_cell.angle_alpha   90.00
_cell.angle_beta   90.00
_cell.angle_gamma   90.00
#
_symmetry.space_group_name_H-M   'P 1'
#
loop_
_entity.id
_entity.type
_entity.pdbx_description
1 polymer ?
#
loop_
_entity_poly.entity_id
_entity_poly.type
_entity_poly.pdbx_seq_one_letter_code
_entity_poly.pdbx_strand_id
1 'polypeptide(L)'
;MIIDDKTNIIKEVKESLEQEDFELITAENNRKALELIEEDKEDRYGLILIDTSMPDTKTPAFFSIKPKSNKNIDTSKKEDFLQKPFTKEQLLNFIKSKI
;
A
#
# COMPACT_ATOMS: atom_id res chain seq x y z
N MET A 1 -0.71 5.33 2.89
CA MET A 1 -1.54 4.46 3.75
C MET A 1 -1.24 3.00 3.44
N ILE A 2 -1.28 2.13 4.45
CA ILE A 2 -1.15 0.67 4.29
C ILE A 2 -2.37 -0.02 4.90
N ILE A 3 -2.93 -0.98 4.18
CA ILE A 3 -4.03 -1.83 4.63
C ILE A 3 -3.51 -3.26 4.69
N ASP A 4 -3.31 -3.81 5.89
CA ASP A 4 -2.87 -5.19 6.09
C ASP A 4 -3.45 -5.72 7.40
N ASP A 5 -3.91 -6.97 7.43
CA ASP A 5 -4.43 -7.59 8.64
C ASP A 5 -3.30 -8.10 9.57
N LYS A 6 -2.08 -8.25 9.04
CA LYS A 6 -0.91 -8.73 9.77
C LYS A 6 -0.16 -7.57 10.40
N THR A 7 -0.34 -7.42 11.70
CA THR A 7 0.36 -6.45 12.54
C THR A 7 1.88 -6.52 12.41
N ASN A 8 2.45 -7.71 12.20
CA ASN A 8 3.89 -7.90 11.97
C ASN A 8 4.37 -7.18 10.71
N ILE A 9 3.64 -7.31 9.60
CA ILE A 9 4.00 -6.65 8.33
C ILE A 9 3.83 -5.14 8.45
N ILE A 10 2.75 -4.68 9.09
CA ILE A 10 2.56 -3.24 9.37
C ILE A 10 3.77 -2.68 10.12
N LYS A 11 4.24 -3.39 11.15
CA LYS A 11 5.37 -2.95 11.95
C LYS A 11 6.67 -2.90 11.13
N GLU A 12 6.97 -3.93 10.35
CA GLU A 12 8.16 -3.95 9.48
C GLU A 12 8.15 -2.82 8.45
N VAL A 13 7.00 -2.58 7.82
CA VAL A 13 6.87 -1.50 6.84
C VAL A 13 6.96 -0.13 7.52
N LYS A 14 6.37 0.01 8.71
CA LYS A 14 6.47 1.24 9.50
C LYS A 14 7.91 1.55 9.88
N GLU A 15 8.64 0.60 10.43
CA GLU A 15 10.06 0.76 10.74
C GLU A 15 10.90 1.08 9.49
N SER A 16 10.53 0.52 8.33
CA SER A 16 11.19 0.78 7.06
C SER A 16 10.95 2.20 6.52
N LEU A 17 9.74 2.75 6.73
CA LEU A 17 9.32 4.04 6.18
C LEU A 17 9.51 5.21 7.14
N GLU A 18 9.48 5.00 8.46
CA GLU A 18 9.73 6.05 9.47
C GLU A 18 11.16 6.60 9.41
N GLN A 19 12.10 5.83 8.84
CA GLN A 19 13.47 6.30 8.61
C GLN A 19 13.61 7.23 7.40
N GLU A 20 12.56 7.34 6.60
CA GLU A 20 12.46 8.23 5.45
C GLU A 20 11.36 9.25 5.79
N ASP A 21 11.34 10.44 5.19
CA ASP A 21 10.37 11.51 5.52
C ASP A 21 8.93 11.21 5.04
N PHE A 22 8.44 9.97 5.21
CA PHE A 22 7.09 9.55 4.85
C PHE A 22 6.16 9.54 6.06
N GLU A 23 5.01 10.21 5.93
CA GLU A 23 3.91 10.08 6.87
C GLU A 23 3.13 8.79 6.61
N LEU A 24 3.25 7.83 7.54
CA LEU A 24 2.62 6.53 7.39
C LEU A 24 1.32 6.41 8.20
N ILE A 25 0.22 6.15 7.50
CA ILE A 25 -1.09 5.81 8.06
C ILE A 25 -1.37 4.33 7.80
N THR A 26 -1.88 3.61 8.80
CA THR A 26 -2.11 2.16 8.75
C THR A 26 -3.56 1.82 9.08
N ALA A 27 -4.15 0.89 8.35
CA ALA A 27 -5.48 0.35 8.60
C ALA A 27 -5.42 -1.19 8.63
N GLU A 28 -6.18 -1.80 9.53
CA GLU A 28 -6.19 -3.27 9.69
C GLU A 28 -7.17 -3.96 8.72
N ASN A 29 -8.06 -3.19 8.09
CA ASN A 29 -9.06 -3.70 7.18
C ASN A 29 -9.57 -2.60 6.24
N ASN A 30 -10.23 -3.02 5.16
CA ASN A 30 -10.79 -2.12 4.15
C ASN A 30 -11.80 -1.13 4.72
N ARG A 31 -12.56 -1.52 5.76
CA ARG A 31 -13.57 -0.64 6.37
C ARG A 31 -12.91 0.54 7.08
N LYS A 32 -11.96 0.28 7.99
CA LYS A 32 -11.18 1.33 8.67
C LYS A 32 -10.46 2.20 7.64
N ALA A 33 -9.93 1.60 6.58
CA ALA A 33 -9.27 2.35 5.52
C ALA A 33 -10.21 3.31 4.79
N LEU A 34 -11.44 2.88 4.47
CA LEU A 34 -12.46 3.72 3.85
C LEU A 34 -12.90 4.84 4.79
N GLU A 35 -13.15 4.53 6.07
CA GLU A 35 -13.48 5.53 7.10
C GLU A 35 -12.38 6.61 7.18
N LEU A 36 -11.10 6.21 7.19
CA LEU A 36 -9.96 7.15 7.17
C LEU A 36 -9.85 7.96 5.88
N ILE A 37 -10.12 7.36 4.72
CA ILE A 37 -10.11 8.08 3.43
C ILE A 37 -11.23 9.13 3.38
N GLU A 38 -12.42 8.77 3.85
CA GLU A 38 -13.60 9.64 3.88
C GLU A 38 -13.43 10.80 4.89
N GLU A 39 -12.87 10.53 6.07
CA GLU A 39 -12.63 11.55 7.11
C GLU A 39 -11.51 12.54 6.73
N ASP A 40 -10.38 12.06 6.19
CA ASP A 40 -9.20 12.89 5.92
C ASP A 40 -9.24 13.68 4.60
N LYS A 41 -10.28 13.48 3.79
CA LYS A 41 -10.36 13.88 2.37
C LYS A 41 -9.28 13.16 1.54
N GLU A 42 -9.71 12.53 0.44
CA GLU A 42 -8.87 11.75 -0.49
C GLU A 42 -7.56 12.44 -0.94
N ASP A 43 -7.50 13.77 -0.86
CA ASP A 43 -6.36 14.58 -1.25
C ASP A 43 -5.10 14.43 -0.38
N ARG A 44 -5.22 13.89 0.84
CA ARG A 44 -4.09 13.73 1.77
C ARG A 44 -3.23 12.49 1.50
N TYR A 45 -3.75 11.51 0.78
CA TYR A 45 -3.05 10.24 0.57
C TYR A 45 -2.36 10.22 -0.80
N GLY A 46 -1.03 10.20 -0.81
CA GLY A 46 -0.25 10.06 -2.05
C GLY A 46 -0.27 8.65 -2.64
N LEU A 47 -0.24 7.64 -1.77
CA LEU A 47 -0.21 6.22 -2.14
C LEU A 47 -0.90 5.37 -1.08
N ILE A 48 -1.70 4.40 -1.53
CA ILE A 48 -2.36 3.40 -0.69
C ILE A 48 -1.81 2.02 -1.09
N LEU A 49 -1.32 1.26 -0.12
CA LEU A 49 -0.88 -0.13 -0.31
C LEU A 49 -1.90 -1.06 0.34
N ILE A 50 -2.40 -2.04 -0.40
CA ILE A 50 -3.44 -2.97 0.06
C ILE A 50 -2.88 -4.38 0.07
N ASP A 51 -2.97 -5.09 1.19
CA ASP A 51 -2.63 -6.51 1.27
C ASP A 51 -3.60 -7.31 0.40
N THR A 52 -3.04 -8.02 -0.57
CA THR A 52 -3.77 -8.84 -1.51
C THR A 52 -2.88 -9.99 -1.97
N SER A 53 -3.26 -10.63 -3.05
CA SER A 53 -2.44 -11.61 -3.73
C SER A 53 -2.24 -11.24 -5.18
N MET A 54 -1.11 -11.67 -5.75
CA MET A 54 -0.87 -11.60 -7.19
C MET A 54 -2.04 -12.25 -7.95
N PRO A 55 -2.54 -11.63 -9.04
CA PRO A 55 -3.72 -12.09 -9.75
C PRO A 55 -3.59 -13.53 -10.28
N ASP A 56 -2.38 -13.93 -10.69
CA ASP A 56 -2.13 -15.23 -11.32
C ASP A 56 -1.75 -16.34 -10.34
N THR A 57 -1.01 -16.02 -9.27
CA THR A 57 -0.28 -17.02 -8.47
C THR A 57 -0.79 -17.17 -7.04
N LYS A 58 -1.80 -16.37 -6.63
CA LYS A 58 -2.27 -16.26 -5.23
C LYS A 58 -1.14 -16.00 -4.22
N THR A 59 0.00 -15.50 -4.68
CA THR A 59 1.13 -15.18 -3.82
C THR A 59 0.83 -13.88 -3.09
N PRO A 60 1.02 -13.78 -1.77
CA PRO A 60 0.78 -12.56 -1.03
C PRO A 60 1.59 -11.39 -1.61
N ALA A 61 0.94 -10.24 -1.75
CA ALA A 61 1.52 -9.05 -2.36
C ALA A 61 0.81 -7.79 -1.87
N PHE A 62 1.50 -6.66 -1.90
CA PHE A 62 0.85 -5.37 -1.78
C PHE A 62 0.45 -4.85 -3.14
N PHE A 63 -0.78 -4.36 -3.29
CA PHE A 63 -1.23 -3.64 -4.47
C PHE A 63 -1.26 -2.13 -4.21
N SER A 64 -0.68 -1.35 -5.11
CA SER A 64 -0.62 0.11 -5.00
C SER A 64 -1.81 0.77 -5.68
N ILE A 65 -2.49 1.68 -4.96
CA ILE A 65 -3.59 2.49 -5.46
C ILE A 65 -3.28 3.97 -5.22
N LYS A 66 -3.56 4.80 -6.22
CA LYS A 66 -3.55 6.26 -6.10
C LYS A 66 -4.98 6.76 -6.03
N PRO A 67 -5.42 7.39 -4.93
CA PRO A 67 -6.81 7.83 -4.77
C PRO A 67 -7.23 8.87 -5.84
N LYS A 68 -6.31 9.71 -6.32
CA LYS A 68 -6.61 10.74 -7.34
C LYS A 68 -6.75 10.21 -8.77
N SER A 69 -6.59 8.90 -9.00
CA SER A 69 -6.66 8.34 -10.36
C SER A 69 -8.10 7.95 -10.69
N ASN A 70 -8.85 8.85 -11.32
CA ASN A 70 -10.19 8.61 -11.91
C ASN A 70 -10.20 7.59 -13.07
N LYS A 71 -9.27 6.63 -13.09
CA LYS A 71 -9.17 5.60 -14.12
C LYS A 71 -9.50 4.26 -13.49
N ASN A 72 -10.28 3.46 -14.21
CA ASN A 72 -10.48 2.03 -13.96
C ASN A 72 -9.17 1.43 -13.41
N ILE A 73 -9.21 0.94 -12.17
CA ILE A 73 -8.06 0.34 -11.51
C ILE A 73 -7.77 -0.97 -12.25
N ASP A 74 -6.73 -0.95 -13.08
CA ASP A 74 -6.32 -2.11 -13.86
C ASP A 74 -5.49 -3.04 -12.99
N THR A 75 -6.15 -4.02 -12.37
CA THR A 75 -5.52 -5.02 -11.50
C THR A 75 -4.72 -6.09 -12.25
N SER A 76 -4.63 -6.01 -13.59
CA SER A 76 -3.80 -6.92 -14.39
C SER A 76 -2.31 -6.51 -14.42
N LYS A 77 -2.01 -5.26 -14.02
CA LYS A 77 -0.67 -4.68 -14.08
C LYS A 77 0.19 -5.16 -12.92
N LYS A 78 1.09 -6.12 -13.21
CA LYS A 78 2.07 -6.63 -12.22
C LYS A 78 2.98 -5.56 -11.64
N GLU A 79 3.21 -4.46 -12.36
CA GLU A 79 3.98 -3.31 -11.88
C GLU A 79 3.34 -2.58 -10.69
N ASP A 80 2.04 -2.75 -10.47
CA ASP A 80 1.31 -2.19 -9.33
C ASP A 80 1.29 -3.14 -8.12
N PHE A 81 1.99 -4.28 -8.21
CA PHE A 81 2.12 -5.23 -7.12
C PHE A 81 3.57 -5.33 -6.62
N LEU A 82 3.71 -5.36 -5.29
CA LEU A 82 4.94 -5.70 -4.59
C LEU A 82 4.76 -7.07 -3.93
N GLN A 83 5.36 -8.10 -4.51
CA GLN A 83 5.28 -9.47 -4.02
C GLN A 83 5.99 -9.63 -2.66
N LYS A 84 5.38 -10.39 -1.74
CA LYS A 84 5.96 -10.78 -0.45
C LYS A 84 6.69 -12.14 -0.55
N PRO A 85 7.77 -12.36 0.24
CA PRO A 85 8.45 -11.39 1.10
C PRO A 85 9.25 -10.37 0.28
N PHE A 86 9.42 -9.17 0.81
CA PHE A 86 10.19 -8.09 0.19
C PHE A 86 11.22 -7.51 1.17
N THR A 87 12.27 -6.88 0.65
CA THR A 87 13.24 -6.14 1.45
C THR A 87 12.81 -4.69 1.63
N LYS A 88 13.40 -4.01 2.62
CA LYS A 88 13.24 -2.55 2.81
C LYS A 88 13.53 -1.78 1.52
N GLU A 89 14.61 -2.12 0.82
CA GLU A 89 14.99 -1.45 -0.43
C GLU A 89 13.94 -1.65 -1.54
N GLN A 90 13.41 -2.87 -1.68
CA GLN A 90 12.34 -3.15 -2.65
C GLN A 90 11.09 -2.34 -2.36
N LEU A 91 10.68 -2.25 -1.09
CA LEU A 91 9.55 -1.43 -0.66
C LEU A 91 9.78 0.05 -0.97
N LEU A 92 10.95 0.59 -0.64
CA LEU A 92 11.28 1.99 -0.88
C LEU A 92 11.31 2.33 -2.37
N ASN A 93 11.97 1.50 -3.17
CA ASN A 93 12.02 1.68 -4.62
C ASN A 93 10.62 1.58 -5.24
N PHE A 94 9.79 0.65 -4.75
CA PHE A 94 8.41 0.52 -5.18
C PHE A 94 7.61 1.80 -4.89
N ILE A 95 7.66 2.31 -3.66
CA ILE A 95 6.97 3.55 -3.30
C ILE A 95 7.50 4.74 -4.11
N LYS A 96 8.82 4.93 -4.19
CA LYS A 96 9.48 6.01 -4.95
C LYS A 96 9.14 5.98 -6.44
N SER A 97 8.89 4.80 -7.01
CA SER A 97 8.45 4.69 -8.42
C SER A 97 7.00 5.13 -8.65
N LYS A 98 6.20 5.22 -7.58
CA LYS A 98 4.77 5.55 -7.64
C LYS A 98 4.45 6.95 -7.15
N ILE A 99 5.35 7.68 -6.50
CA ILE A 99 5.10 9.06 -6.04
C ILE A 99 5.75 10.09 -6.96
#